data_AF-A0A9J6RS62-F1
#
_entry.id   AF-A0A9J6RS62-F1
#
_cell.length_a   1.000
_cell.length_b   1.000
_cell.length_c   1.000
_cell.angle_alpha   90.00
_cell.angle_beta   90.00
_cell.angle_gamma   90.00
#
_symmetry.space_group_name_H-M   'P 1'
#
loop_
_entity.id
_entity.type
_entity.pdbx_description
1 polymer ?
#
loop_
_entity_poly.entity_id
_entity_poly.type
_entity_poly.pdbx_seq_one_letter_code
_entity_poly.pdbx_strand_id
1 'polypeptide(L)' 'MNRKKKINQVLKKKVKQANAKLNPKAKPRYISKAERLKLEQASTESQS' A
#
# COMPACT_ATOMS: atom_id res chain seq x y z
N MET A 1 -29.87 2.41 3.38
CA MET A 1 -28.80 1.46 3.76
C MET A 1 -28.98 1.05 5.20
N ASN A 2 -29.41 -0.20 5.45
CA ASN A 2 -29.72 -0.66 6.81
C ASN A 2 -28.51 -0.52 7.74
N ARG A 3 -28.72 -0.03 8.96
CA ARG A 3 -27.69 0.18 10.00
C ARG A 3 -26.79 -1.05 10.19
N LYS A 4 -27.39 -2.25 10.16
CA LYS A 4 -26.69 -3.55 10.20
C LYS A 4 -25.66 -3.69 9.06
N LYS A 5 -26.01 -3.32 7.83
CA LYS A 5 -25.11 -3.35 6.66
C LYS A 5 -23.95 -2.38 6.83
N LYS A 6 -24.20 -1.18 7.39
CA LYS A 6 -23.17 -0.17 7.67
C LYS A 6 -22.13 -0.66 8.66
N ILE A 7 -22.58 -1.21 9.78
CA ILE A 7 -21.71 -1.74 10.83
C ILE A 7 -20.82 -2.86 10.26
N ASN A 8 -21.42 -3.80 9.52
CA ASN A 8 -20.68 -4.91 8.92
C ASN A 8 -19.63 -4.44 7.90
N GLN A 9 -19.94 -3.41 7.09
CA GLN A 9 -18.96 -2.83 6.16
C GLN A 9 -17.79 -2.17 6.90
N VAL A 10 -18.06 -1.42 7.97
CA VAL A 10 -17.01 -0.77 8.77
C VAL A 10 -16.11 -1.81 9.43
N LEU A 11 -16.68 -2.86 10.03
CA LEU A 11 -15.91 -3.93 10.67
C LEU A 11 -15.02 -4.67 9.67
N LYS A 12 -15.56 -5.05 8.50
CA LYS A 12 -14.77 -5.68 7.43
C LYS A 12 -13.61 -4.80 6.97
N LYS A 13 -13.83 -3.48 6.83
CA LYS A 13 -12.76 -2.53 6.45
C LYS A 13 -11.65 -2.48 7.51
N LYS A 14 -12.00 -2.44 8.80
CA LYS A 14 -11.03 -2.42 9.91
C LYS A 14 -10.21 -3.71 9.96
N VAL A 15 -10.86 -4.87 9.84
CA VAL A 15 -10.17 -6.18 9.79
C VAL A 15 -9.20 -6.26 8.61
N LYS A 16 -9.63 -5.84 7.41
CA LYS A 16 -8.76 -5.82 6.22
C LYS A 16 -7.54 -4.91 6.42
N GLN A 17 -7.71 -3.76 7.07
CA GLN A 17 -6.59 -2.86 7.39
C GLN A 17 -5.64 -3.46 8.42
N ALA A 18 -6.15 -4.10 9.48
CA ALA A 18 -5.32 -4.76 10.48
C ALA A 18 -4.50 -5.91 9.86
N ASN A 19 -5.13 -6.76 9.04
CA ASN A 19 -4.44 -7.86 8.36
C ASN A 19 -3.39 -7.38 7.35
N ALA A 20 -3.64 -6.27 6.67
CA ALA A 20 -2.66 -5.69 5.75
C ALA A 20 -1.44 -5.10 6.47
N LYS A 21 -1.62 -4.61 7.71
CA LYS A 21 -0.51 -4.12 8.55
C LYS A 21 0.30 -5.28 9.15
N LEU A 22 -0.38 -6.36 9.56
CA LEU A 22 0.26 -7.53 10.15
C LEU A 22 1.10 -8.32 9.14
N ASN A 23 0.70 -8.30 7.86
CA ASN A 23 1.43 -8.97 6.77
C ASN A 23 2.13 -7.95 5.86
N PRO A 24 3.28 -7.39 6.27
CA PRO A 24 4.10 -6.62 5.35
C PRO A 24 4.47 -7.53 4.17
N LYS A 25 4.24 -7.05 2.95
CA LYS A 25 4.71 -7.77 1.75
C LYS A 25 6.23 -7.86 1.84
N ALA A 26 6.73 -9.05 2.14
CA ALA A 26 8.16 -9.33 2.29
C ALA A 26 8.96 -9.13 0.99
N LYS A 27 8.28 -9.06 -0.16
CA LYS A 27 8.91 -8.88 -1.47
C LYS A 27 8.73 -7.43 -1.94
N PRO A 28 9.79 -6.75 -2.40
CA PRO A 28 9.65 -5.47 -3.06
C PRO A 28 8.73 -5.64 -4.28
N ARG A 29 7.84 -4.67 -4.48
CA ARG A 29 6.97 -4.67 -5.65
C ARG A 29 7.85 -4.65 -6.90
N TYR A 30 7.57 -5.51 -7.87
CA TYR A 30 8.27 -5.44 -9.16
C TYR A 30 7.98 -4.08 -9.81
N ILE A 31 9.04 -3.39 -10.18
CA ILE A 31 9.04 -2.08 -10.82
C ILE A 31 9.72 -2.28 -12.17
N SER A 32 9.16 -1.70 -13.23
CA SER A 32 9.72 -1.82 -14.58
C SER A 32 11.10 -1.16 -14.68
N LYS A 33 11.90 -1.54 -15.68
CA LYS A 33 13.26 -0.95 -15.88
C LYS A 33 13.20 0.58 -15.98
N ALA A 34 12.21 1.12 -16.70
CA ALA A 34 12.03 2.56 -16.86
C ALA A 34 11.71 3.26 -15.53
N GLU A 35 10.85 2.68 -14.70
CA GLU A 35 10.47 3.26 -13.41
C GLU A 35 11.62 3.18 -12.38
N ARG A 36 12.48 2.15 -12.45
CA ARG A 36 13.67 2.06 -11.58
C ARG A 36 14.68 3.17 -11.90
N LEU A 37 14.94 3.42 -13.18
CA LEU A 37 15.81 4.52 -13.62
C LEU A 37 15.28 5.89 -13.16
N LYS A 38 13.96 6.09 -13.25
CA LYS A 38 13.32 7.33 -12.79
C LYS A 38 13.46 7.54 -11.27
N LEU A 39 13.39 6.45 -10.49
CA LEU A 39 13.59 6.51 -9.03
C LEU A 39 15.06 6.75 -8.67
N GLU A 40 16.01 6.17 -9.40
CA GLU A 40 17.44 6.41 -9.23
C GLU A 40 17.78 7.88 -9.52
N GLN A 41 17.31 8.44 -10.63
CA GLN A 41 17.48 9.86 -10.97
C GLN A 41 16.91 10.81 -9.89
N ALA A 42 15.71 10.52 -9.39
CA ALA A 42 15.11 11.31 -8.31
C ALA A 42 15.87 11.19 -6.98
N SER A 43 16.50 10.04 -6.70
CA SER A 43 17.35 9.87 -5.51
C SER A 43 18.69 10.61 -5.62
N THR A 44 19.24 10.75 -6.82
CA THR A 44 20.49 11.50 -7.05
C THR A 44 20.29 13.01 -7.01
N GLU A 45 19.16 13.54 -7.49
CA GLU A 45 18.86 14.99 -7.49
C GLU A 45 18.57 15.56 -6.10
N SER A 46 18.17 14.73 -5.13
CA SER A 46 17.86 15.16 -3.77
C SER A 46 19.05 15.14 -2.80
N GLN A 47 20.23 14.74 -3.28
CA GLN A 47 21.48 14.67 -2.50
C GLN A 47 22.54 15.71 -2.94
N SER A 48 22.21 16.58 -3.89
CA SER A 48 23.02 17.72 -4.34
C SER A 48 22.42 19.04 -3.90
#